data_AF-A0A9D8JXP8-F1
#
_entry.id   AF-A0A9D8JXP8-F1
#
_cell.length_a   1.000
_cell.length_b   1.000
_cell.length_c   1.000
_cell.angle_alpha   90.00
_cell.angle_beta   90.00
_cell.angle_gamma   90.00
#
_symmetry.space_group_name_H-M   'P 1'
#
loop_
_entity.id
_entity.type
_entity.pdbx_description
1 polymer ?
#
loop_
_entity_poly.entity_id
_entity_poly.type
_entity_poly.pdbx_seq_one_letter_code
_entity_poly.pdbx_strand_id
1 'polypeptide(L)'
;MILAILLLSIVMGIAPMIVYASFLWWLDRWEKEPLHLLAAAFLWGFIPSAIGALIAQIILEIPASALMYFGEAGAFAHDLLSAAVIAPITEETIKAAAVLLIFIFFYREFDSMLDGILYGSLAGFGFAAIENILYFVSVGSEDPSGLGCLIFMRAFLFGLNHAFFTSLTGIGFAMARYQKNIALKFIFPLLGLAGAMFAHGLHNGLVTLGIVGFPIAIAADWMGALGVLVVALVSLYHEANWIKKYLAEEVSMGTLSAAQAATAWSFVGRIGVGFEAMRSGPGKWWRTRQFYQQCAELAYKKHQLSKMGNEESNRAIIEKLRGEVRRLSEQV
;
A
#
# COMPACT_ATOMS: atom_id res chain seq x y z
N MET A 1 26.42 -23.83 6.30
CA MET A 1 26.62 -22.36 6.18
C MET A 1 25.71 -21.77 5.09
N ILE A 2 25.87 -22.16 3.81
CA ILE A 2 25.07 -21.63 2.68
C ILE A 2 23.55 -21.78 2.88
N LEU A 3 23.07 -22.97 3.26
CA LEU A 3 21.64 -23.19 3.52
C LEU A 3 21.10 -22.29 4.64
N ALA A 4 21.90 -22.02 5.68
CA ALA A 4 21.49 -21.15 6.78
C ALA A 4 21.37 -19.69 6.33
N ILE A 5 22.31 -19.21 5.51
CA ILE A 5 22.26 -17.87 4.89
C ILE A 5 21.02 -17.74 4.02
N LEU A 6 20.74 -18.74 3.17
CA LEU A 6 19.56 -18.73 2.31
C LEU A 6 18.27 -18.67 3.12
N LEU A 7 18.10 -19.55 4.11
CA LEU A 7 16.91 -19.57 4.96
C LEU A 7 16.75 -18.25 5.74
N LEU A 8 17.83 -17.71 6.29
CA LEU A 8 17.82 -16.42 6.98
C LEU A 8 17.43 -15.29 6.02
N SER A 9 17.96 -15.30 4.79
CA SER A 9 17.65 -14.29 3.77
C SER A 9 16.18 -14.33 3.37
N ILE A 10 15.60 -15.52 3.19
CA ILE A 10 14.17 -15.70 2.91
C ILE A 10 13.33 -15.17 4.07
N VAL A 11 13.64 -15.57 5.30
CA VAL A 11 12.86 -15.15 6.48
C VAL A 11 12.96 -13.64 6.68
N MET A 12 14.18 -13.07 6.67
CA MET A 12 14.40 -11.65 6.93
C MET A 12 14.01 -10.75 5.75
N GLY A 13 14.00 -11.27 4.51
CA GLY A 13 13.47 -10.55 3.37
C GLY A 13 11.94 -10.44 3.41
N ILE A 14 11.25 -11.52 3.79
CA ILE A 14 9.78 -11.60 3.70
C ILE A 14 9.09 -11.14 4.99
N ALA A 15 9.53 -11.61 6.16
CA ALA A 15 8.77 -11.45 7.40
C ALA A 15 8.54 -9.97 7.79
N PRO A 16 9.53 -9.07 7.74
CA PRO A 16 9.32 -7.65 8.01
C PRO A 16 8.30 -7.01 7.05
N MET A 17 8.36 -7.37 5.76
CA MET A 17 7.44 -6.85 4.75
C MET A 17 6.00 -7.32 4.98
N ILE A 18 5.80 -8.57 5.40
CA ILE A 18 4.49 -9.09 5.81
C ILE A 18 3.99 -8.37 7.06
N VAL A 19 4.85 -8.08 8.05
CA VAL A 19 4.47 -7.34 9.26
C VAL A 19 4.00 -5.93 8.90
N TYR A 20 4.73 -5.22 8.04
CA TYR A 20 4.33 -3.89 7.59
C TYR A 20 3.04 -3.90 6.76
N ALA A 21 2.91 -4.83 5.82
CA ALA A 21 1.68 -5.04 5.06
C ALA A 21 0.48 -5.34 5.97
N SER A 22 0.67 -6.18 6.98
CA SER A 22 -0.36 -6.53 7.97
C SER A 22 -0.75 -5.34 8.84
N PHE A 23 0.21 -4.47 9.18
CA PHE A 23 -0.05 -3.24 9.92
C PHE A 23 -0.86 -2.24 9.09
N LEU A 24 -0.51 -2.03 7.81
CA LEU A 24 -1.28 -1.16 6.92
C LEU A 24 -2.69 -1.71 6.69
N TRP A 25 -2.81 -3.01 6.41
CA TRP A 25 -4.12 -3.65 6.31
C TRP A 25 -4.90 -3.48 7.61
N TRP A 26 -4.26 -3.59 8.78
CA TRP A 26 -4.93 -3.39 10.07
C TRP A 26 -5.43 -1.94 10.24
N LEU A 27 -4.66 -0.95 9.79
CA LEU A 27 -4.96 0.50 9.85
C LEU A 27 -6.25 0.86 9.12
N ASP A 28 -6.49 0.26 7.96
CA ASP A 28 -7.76 0.35 7.23
C ASP A 28 -8.89 -0.33 8.04
N ARG A 29 -9.54 0.43 8.93
CA ARG A 29 -10.46 -0.15 9.91
C ARG A 29 -11.88 -0.28 9.40
N TRP A 30 -12.28 0.60 8.48
CA TRP A 30 -13.69 0.76 8.10
C TRP A 30 -14.11 -0.04 6.89
N GLU A 31 -13.27 -0.12 5.87
CA GLU A 31 -13.57 -0.83 4.62
C GLU A 31 -12.43 -1.79 4.27
N LYS A 32 -12.37 -2.92 4.99
CA LYS A 32 -11.31 -3.90 4.78
C LYS A 32 -11.26 -4.38 3.33
N GLU A 33 -10.18 -4.04 2.64
CA GLU A 33 -9.90 -4.56 1.30
C GLU A 33 -9.83 -6.10 1.28
N PRO A 34 -10.28 -6.75 0.19
CA PRO A 34 -10.33 -8.19 0.10
C PRO A 34 -8.92 -8.77 0.04
N LEU A 35 -8.63 -9.73 0.94
CA LEU A 35 -7.28 -10.30 1.12
C LEU A 35 -6.67 -10.87 -0.17
N HIS A 36 -7.49 -11.35 -1.11
CA HIS A 36 -6.98 -11.89 -2.37
C HIS A 36 -6.41 -10.80 -3.30
N LEU A 37 -6.96 -9.58 -3.28
CA LEU A 37 -6.39 -8.46 -4.04
C LEU A 37 -5.12 -7.93 -3.39
N LEU A 38 -5.08 -7.88 -2.05
CA LEU A 38 -3.86 -7.53 -1.32
C LEU A 38 -2.73 -8.54 -1.57
N ALA A 39 -3.07 -9.84 -1.56
CA ALA A 39 -2.14 -10.91 -1.91
C ALA A 39 -1.70 -10.81 -3.38
N ALA A 40 -2.62 -10.50 -4.30
CA ALA A 40 -2.29 -10.32 -5.71
C ALA A 40 -1.34 -9.12 -5.92
N ALA A 41 -1.58 -7.98 -5.26
CA ALA A 41 -0.70 -6.82 -5.30
C ALA A 41 0.70 -7.15 -4.77
N PHE A 42 0.78 -7.80 -3.61
CA PHE A 42 2.04 -8.25 -3.03
C PHE A 42 2.79 -9.23 -3.94
N LEU A 43 2.11 -10.26 -4.44
CA LEU A 43 2.72 -11.27 -5.32
C LEU A 43 3.14 -10.67 -6.67
N TRP A 44 2.40 -9.70 -7.19
CA TRP A 44 2.79 -8.94 -8.38
C TRP A 44 4.08 -8.15 -8.15
N GLY A 45 4.17 -7.47 -7.00
CA GLY A 45 5.39 -6.81 -6.54
C GLY A 45 6.56 -7.78 -6.42
N PHE A 46 6.31 -9.00 -5.93
CA PHE A 46 7.35 -9.99 -5.67
C PHE A 46 7.88 -10.67 -6.94
N ILE A 47 7.02 -11.26 -7.78
CA ILE A 47 7.48 -12.09 -8.90
C ILE A 47 7.47 -11.33 -10.25
N PRO A 48 6.31 -10.90 -10.80
CA PRO A 48 6.26 -10.16 -12.06
C PRO A 48 7.16 -8.92 -12.08
N SER A 49 7.17 -8.14 -10.99
CA SER A 49 7.94 -6.90 -10.96
C SER A 49 9.44 -7.16 -10.96
N ALA A 50 9.95 -8.14 -10.20
CA ALA A 50 11.36 -8.52 -10.25
C ALA A 50 11.78 -9.06 -11.62
N ILE A 51 11.00 -9.97 -12.22
CA ILE A 51 11.33 -10.56 -13.52
C ILE A 51 11.27 -9.50 -14.63
N GLY A 52 10.19 -8.73 -14.65
CA GLY A 52 10.00 -7.70 -15.67
C GLY A 52 11.03 -6.59 -15.55
N ALA A 53 11.37 -6.16 -14.33
CA ALA A 53 12.40 -5.14 -14.11
C ALA A 53 13.74 -5.65 -14.58
N LEU A 54 14.12 -6.89 -14.21
CA LEU A 54 15.36 -7.51 -14.67
C LEU A 54 15.45 -7.54 -16.21
N ILE A 55 14.40 -7.96 -16.90
CA ILE A 55 14.39 -7.99 -18.38
C ILE A 55 14.56 -6.58 -18.94
N ALA A 56 13.82 -5.59 -18.42
CA ALA A 56 13.89 -4.23 -18.89
C ALA A 56 15.27 -3.60 -18.62
N GLN A 57 15.85 -3.83 -17.45
CA GLN A 57 17.19 -3.38 -17.07
C GLN A 57 18.25 -4.00 -17.98
N ILE A 58 18.22 -5.31 -18.24
CA ILE A 58 19.16 -5.96 -19.18
C ILE A 58 19.16 -5.26 -20.54
N ILE A 59 17.99 -4.87 -21.06
CA ILE A 59 17.90 -4.18 -22.36
C ILE A 59 18.46 -2.76 -22.27
N LEU A 60 18.13 -2.02 -21.21
CA LEU A 60 18.54 -0.62 -21.03
C LEU A 60 20.01 -0.46 -20.63
N GLU A 61 20.59 -1.48 -20.00
CA GLU A 61 22.01 -1.51 -19.61
C GLU A 61 22.96 -1.66 -20.80
N ILE A 62 22.51 -2.25 -21.91
CA ILE A 62 23.33 -2.40 -23.12
C ILE A 62 23.84 -1.03 -23.61
N PRO A 63 22.99 -0.04 -23.91
CA PRO A 63 23.47 1.29 -24.29
C PRO A 63 24.12 2.05 -23.13
N ALA A 64 23.66 1.84 -21.88
CA ALA A 64 24.23 2.54 -20.72
C ALA A 64 25.71 2.15 -20.47
N SER A 65 26.07 0.90 -20.72
CA SER A 65 27.44 0.39 -20.57
C SER A 65 28.48 1.14 -21.41
N ALA A 66 28.05 1.87 -22.46
CA ALA A 66 28.94 2.72 -23.23
C ALA A 66 29.62 3.82 -22.39
N LEU A 67 29.01 4.23 -21.28
CA LEU A 67 29.59 5.20 -20.35
C LEU A 67 30.89 4.68 -19.71
N MET A 68 31.04 3.36 -19.54
CA MET A 68 32.24 2.75 -18.96
C MET A 68 33.50 2.99 -19.79
N TYR A 69 33.38 3.31 -21.08
CA TYR A 69 34.52 3.63 -21.95
C TYR A 69 35.15 5.01 -21.66
N PHE A 70 34.53 5.84 -20.82
CA PHE A 70 35.04 7.17 -20.45
C PHE A 70 35.85 7.17 -19.14
N GLY A 71 36.42 6.03 -18.75
CA GLY A 71 37.25 5.88 -17.55
C GLY A 71 36.45 5.96 -16.25
N GLU A 72 37.11 6.34 -15.15
CA GLU A 72 36.50 6.33 -13.80
C GLU A 72 35.26 7.23 -13.70
N ALA A 73 35.31 8.43 -14.29
CA ALA A 73 34.16 9.34 -14.33
C ALA A 73 32.97 8.74 -15.11
N GLY A 74 33.28 8.01 -16.19
CA GLY A 74 32.29 7.27 -16.97
C GLY A 74 31.67 6.10 -16.22
N ALA A 75 32.48 5.34 -15.48
CA ALA A 75 32.00 4.26 -14.62
C ALA A 75 31.07 4.77 -13.50
N PHE A 76 31.46 5.87 -12.82
CA PHE A 76 30.58 6.49 -11.83
C PHE A 76 29.27 7.01 -12.44
N ALA A 77 29.33 7.60 -13.63
CA ALA A 77 28.13 8.06 -14.34
C ALA A 77 27.22 6.89 -14.75
N HIS A 78 27.81 5.74 -15.12
CA HIS A 78 27.09 4.50 -15.39
C HIS A 78 26.37 4.00 -14.13
N ASP A 79 27.07 3.89 -13.00
CA ASP A 79 26.49 3.44 -11.73
C ASP A 79 25.32 4.33 -11.30
N LEU A 80 25.48 5.66 -11.42
CA LEU A 80 24.44 6.62 -11.10
C LEU A 80 23.24 6.50 -12.05
N LEU A 81 23.47 6.36 -13.37
CA LEU A 81 22.41 6.18 -14.35
C LEU A 81 21.63 4.88 -14.10
N SER A 82 22.35 3.78 -13.84
CA SER A 82 21.77 2.47 -13.55
C SER A 82 20.90 2.54 -12.30
N ALA A 83 21.47 2.96 -11.17
CA ALA A 83 20.82 2.94 -9.88
C ALA A 83 19.74 4.03 -9.73
N ALA A 84 19.99 5.26 -10.17
CA ALA A 84 19.11 6.39 -9.89
C ALA A 84 18.07 6.67 -11.00
N VAL A 85 18.19 6.04 -12.18
CA VAL A 85 17.29 6.29 -13.31
C VAL A 85 16.72 4.99 -13.87
N ILE A 86 17.57 4.08 -14.35
CA ILE A 86 17.12 2.85 -15.03
C ILE A 86 16.33 1.96 -14.07
N ALA A 87 16.87 1.68 -12.88
CA ALA A 87 16.19 0.86 -11.87
C ALA A 87 14.84 1.46 -11.44
N PRO A 88 14.73 2.73 -10.98
CA PRO A 88 13.45 3.35 -10.64
C PRO A 88 12.43 3.34 -11.77
N ILE A 89 12.83 3.67 -13.00
CA ILE A 89 11.90 3.69 -14.14
C ILE A 89 11.35 2.30 -14.40
N THR A 90 12.21 1.30 -14.46
CA THR A 90 11.80 -0.08 -14.79
C THR A 90 10.96 -0.69 -13.67
N GLU A 91 11.41 -0.57 -12.43
CA GLU A 91 10.78 -1.19 -11.26
C GLU A 91 9.45 -0.55 -10.92
N GLU A 92 9.39 0.79 -10.84
CA GLU A 92 8.15 1.49 -10.49
C GLU A 92 7.09 1.36 -11.58
N THR A 93 7.48 1.31 -12.87
CA THR A 93 6.52 1.08 -13.98
C THR A 93 5.84 -0.27 -13.86
N ILE A 94 6.60 -1.32 -13.53
CA ILE A 94 6.05 -2.68 -13.49
C ILE A 94 5.27 -2.90 -12.19
N LYS A 95 5.70 -2.30 -11.07
CA LYS A 95 4.89 -2.24 -9.84
C LYS A 95 3.58 -1.47 -10.07
N ALA A 96 3.62 -0.36 -10.80
CA ALA A 96 2.44 0.41 -11.15
C ALA A 96 1.41 -0.40 -11.95
N ALA A 97 1.86 -1.38 -12.75
CA ALA A 97 0.95 -2.29 -13.44
C ALA A 97 0.08 -3.10 -12.46
N ALA A 98 0.55 -3.44 -11.25
CA ALA A 98 -0.30 -4.08 -10.22
C ALA A 98 -1.52 -3.22 -9.90
N VAL A 99 -1.25 -1.95 -9.59
CA VAL A 99 -2.26 -0.96 -9.20
C VAL A 99 -3.19 -0.67 -10.38
N LEU A 100 -2.64 -0.53 -11.59
CA LEU A 100 -3.41 -0.33 -12.83
C LEU A 100 -4.38 -1.50 -13.08
N LEU A 101 -3.91 -2.74 -12.97
CA LEU A 101 -4.74 -3.93 -13.19
C LEU A 101 -5.86 -4.01 -12.16
N ILE A 102 -5.57 -3.75 -10.88
CA ILE A 102 -6.60 -3.67 -9.84
C ILE A 102 -7.59 -2.54 -10.15
N PHE A 103 -7.11 -1.36 -10.51
CA PHE A 103 -7.94 -0.22 -10.85
C PHE A 103 -8.87 -0.48 -12.04
N ILE A 104 -8.42 -1.20 -13.07
CA ILE A 104 -9.23 -1.52 -14.26
C ILE A 104 -10.22 -2.66 -13.98
N PHE A 105 -9.74 -3.77 -13.41
CA PHE A 105 -10.54 -5.01 -13.30
C PHE A 105 -11.36 -5.09 -12.01
N PHE A 106 -10.94 -4.37 -10.96
CA PHE A 106 -11.56 -4.35 -9.64
C PHE A 106 -11.84 -2.91 -9.22
N TYR A 107 -12.30 -2.07 -10.15
CA TYR A 107 -12.58 -0.64 -9.92
C TYR A 107 -13.53 -0.32 -8.75
N ARG A 108 -14.30 -1.32 -8.29
CA ARG A 108 -15.22 -1.25 -7.14
C ARG A 108 -14.51 -1.32 -5.79
N GLU A 109 -13.33 -1.91 -5.76
CA GLU A 109 -12.49 -2.04 -4.57
C GLU A 109 -11.48 -0.87 -4.53
N PHE A 110 -11.79 0.23 -5.22
CA PHE A 110 -10.94 1.41 -5.33
C PHE A 110 -11.82 2.65 -5.12
N ASP A 111 -12.19 2.90 -3.87
CA ASP A 111 -13.20 3.88 -3.48
C ASP A 111 -12.64 4.98 -2.56
N SER A 112 -11.42 4.83 -2.07
CA SER A 112 -10.75 5.80 -1.20
C SER A 112 -9.29 6.09 -1.63
N MET A 113 -8.72 7.13 -1.03
CA MET A 113 -7.28 7.39 -1.15
C MET A 113 -6.45 6.35 -0.40
N LEU A 114 -6.98 5.79 0.69
CA LEU A 114 -6.33 4.78 1.49
C LEU A 114 -6.13 3.49 0.70
N ASP A 115 -7.10 3.09 -0.12
CA ASP A 115 -7.03 1.86 -0.93
C ASP A 115 -5.89 1.97 -1.95
N GLY A 116 -5.75 3.14 -2.58
CA GLY A 116 -4.62 3.42 -3.47
C GLY A 116 -3.28 3.30 -2.76
N ILE A 117 -3.16 3.90 -1.57
CA ILE A 117 -1.96 3.76 -0.72
C ILE A 117 -1.71 2.29 -0.37
N LEU A 118 -2.76 1.54 -0.03
CA LEU A 118 -2.67 0.15 0.39
C LEU A 118 -2.20 -0.73 -0.78
N TYR A 119 -2.85 -0.68 -1.93
CA TYR A 119 -2.45 -1.47 -3.10
C TYR A 119 -1.05 -1.10 -3.60
N GLY A 120 -0.71 0.19 -3.63
CA GLY A 120 0.64 0.64 -3.96
C GLY A 120 1.66 0.11 -2.95
N SER A 121 1.41 0.28 -1.66
CA SER A 121 2.28 -0.21 -0.58
C SER A 121 2.51 -1.71 -0.65
N LEU A 122 1.45 -2.50 -0.90
CA LEU A 122 1.54 -3.96 -0.99
C LEU A 122 2.40 -4.41 -2.17
N ALA A 123 2.26 -3.78 -3.34
CA ALA A 123 3.16 -4.02 -4.48
C ALA A 123 4.61 -3.62 -4.14
N GLY A 124 4.81 -2.50 -3.45
CA GLY A 124 6.12 -2.08 -2.95
C GLY A 124 6.75 -3.07 -1.97
N PHE A 125 6.00 -3.55 -0.97
CA PHE A 125 6.47 -4.55 0.00
C PHE A 125 6.79 -5.90 -0.63
N GLY A 126 6.00 -6.32 -1.62
CA GLY A 126 6.29 -7.52 -2.40
C GLY A 126 7.65 -7.43 -3.10
N PHE A 127 7.91 -6.30 -3.75
CA PHE A 127 9.19 -6.03 -4.42
C PHE A 127 10.35 -5.94 -3.43
N ALA A 128 10.17 -5.19 -2.33
CA ALA A 128 11.16 -5.11 -1.27
C ALA A 128 11.53 -6.48 -0.70
N ALA A 129 10.55 -7.39 -0.57
CA ALA A 129 10.79 -8.72 -0.04
C ALA A 129 11.72 -9.54 -0.95
N ILE A 130 11.45 -9.62 -2.26
CA ILE A 130 12.32 -10.35 -3.18
C ILE A 130 13.69 -9.68 -3.32
N GLU A 131 13.73 -8.36 -3.39
CA GLU A 131 14.98 -7.61 -3.52
C GLU A 131 15.87 -7.86 -2.30
N ASN A 132 15.30 -7.78 -1.09
CA ASN A 132 16.01 -8.09 0.14
C ASN A 132 16.57 -9.51 0.15
N ILE A 133 15.81 -10.51 -0.31
CA ILE A 133 16.33 -11.89 -0.40
C ILE A 133 17.57 -11.93 -1.31
N LEU A 134 17.52 -11.29 -2.48
CA LEU A 134 18.63 -11.30 -3.44
C LEU A 134 19.88 -10.62 -2.86
N TYR A 135 19.71 -9.45 -2.23
CA TYR A 135 20.83 -8.74 -1.57
C TYR A 135 21.40 -9.52 -0.37
N PHE A 136 20.54 -10.10 0.47
CA PHE A 136 20.97 -10.86 1.65
C PHE A 136 21.69 -12.15 1.27
N VAL A 137 21.25 -12.84 0.21
CA VAL A 137 21.96 -14.01 -0.32
C VAL A 137 23.30 -13.61 -0.90
N SER A 138 23.34 -12.57 -1.75
CA SER A 138 24.58 -12.09 -2.38
C SER A 138 25.62 -11.70 -1.33
N VAL A 139 25.29 -10.77 -0.44
CA VAL A 139 26.23 -10.30 0.59
C VAL A 139 26.49 -11.38 1.63
N GLY A 140 25.48 -12.13 2.07
CA GLY A 140 25.66 -13.18 3.07
C GLY A 140 26.57 -14.32 2.60
N SER A 141 26.61 -14.59 1.29
CA SER A 141 27.50 -15.58 0.68
C SER A 141 28.95 -15.10 0.56
N GLU A 142 29.17 -13.80 0.36
CA GLU A 142 30.51 -13.21 0.18
C GLU A 142 31.11 -12.71 1.50
N ASP A 143 30.33 -11.97 2.29
CA ASP A 143 30.68 -11.43 3.59
C ASP A 143 29.57 -11.70 4.62
N PRO A 144 29.59 -12.88 5.29
CA PRO A 144 28.64 -13.20 6.34
C PRO A 144 28.65 -12.22 7.52
N SER A 145 29.74 -11.48 7.73
CA SER A 145 29.87 -10.55 8.86
C SER A 145 29.09 -9.25 8.65
N GLY A 146 28.98 -8.78 7.40
CA GLY A 146 28.20 -7.61 7.01
C GLY A 146 26.68 -7.85 6.93
N LEU A 147 26.24 -9.11 6.85
CA LEU A 147 24.84 -9.47 6.61
C LEU A 147 23.87 -8.86 7.65
N GLY A 148 24.23 -8.85 8.93
CA GLY A 148 23.37 -8.30 10.00
C GLY A 148 23.11 -6.80 9.84
N CYS A 149 24.15 -6.03 9.47
CA CYS A 149 24.04 -4.61 9.21
C CYS A 149 23.17 -4.34 7.97
N LEU A 150 23.38 -5.11 6.91
CA LEU A 150 22.58 -5.01 5.69
C LEU A 150 21.09 -5.30 5.94
N ILE A 151 20.79 -6.35 6.70
CA ILE A 151 19.42 -6.67 7.10
C ILE A 151 18.79 -5.52 7.87
N PHE A 152 19.50 -4.94 8.84
CA PHE A 152 19.00 -3.80 9.59
C PHE A 152 18.67 -2.62 8.67
N MET A 153 19.60 -2.25 7.79
CA MET A 153 19.42 -1.13 6.87
C MET A 153 18.25 -1.35 5.92
N ARG A 154 18.18 -2.52 5.26
CA ARG A 154 17.19 -2.75 4.21
C ARG A 154 15.81 -3.15 4.72
N ALA A 155 15.74 -3.92 5.81
CA ALA A 155 14.45 -4.38 6.33
C ALA A 155 13.80 -3.40 7.32
N PHE A 156 14.58 -2.52 7.97
CA PHE A 156 14.07 -1.64 9.03
C PHE A 156 14.32 -0.16 8.76
N LEU A 157 15.55 0.26 8.46
CA LEU A 157 15.85 1.68 8.24
C LEU A 157 15.21 2.21 6.95
N PHE A 158 15.26 1.42 5.88
CA PHE A 158 14.68 1.69 4.56
C PHE A 158 13.53 0.73 4.21
N GLY A 159 13.04 -0.04 5.20
CA GLY A 159 12.05 -1.09 4.98
C GLY A 159 10.69 -0.59 4.46
N LEU A 160 10.42 0.71 4.58
CA LEU A 160 9.19 1.34 4.08
C LEU A 160 9.35 1.98 2.70
N ASN A 161 10.57 2.05 2.14
CA ASN A 161 10.87 2.85 0.95
C ASN A 161 10.04 2.46 -0.27
N HIS A 162 10.09 1.19 -0.69
CA HIS A 162 9.30 0.77 -1.86
C HIS A 162 7.80 0.92 -1.66
N ALA A 163 7.31 0.73 -0.44
CA ALA A 163 5.90 0.96 -0.13
C ALA A 163 5.55 2.44 -0.24
N PHE A 164 6.40 3.33 0.29
CA PHE A 164 6.28 4.78 0.11
C PHE A 164 6.27 5.16 -1.37
N PHE A 165 7.27 4.74 -2.16
CA PHE A 165 7.40 5.10 -3.57
C PHE A 165 6.15 4.67 -4.35
N THR A 166 5.78 3.39 -4.26
CA THR A 166 4.65 2.84 -5.02
C THR A 166 3.31 3.38 -4.52
N SER A 167 3.20 3.81 -3.26
CA SER A 167 2.02 4.51 -2.76
C SER A 167 1.75 5.82 -3.50
N LEU A 168 2.77 6.51 -4.00
CA LEU A 168 2.58 7.72 -4.82
C LEU A 168 1.82 7.41 -6.11
N THR A 169 2.15 6.30 -6.77
CA THR A 169 1.39 5.76 -7.91
C THR A 169 -0.05 5.46 -7.50
N GLY A 170 -0.23 4.77 -6.37
CA GLY A 170 -1.55 4.47 -5.79
C GLY A 170 -2.42 5.70 -5.55
N ILE A 171 -1.84 6.74 -4.96
CA ILE A 171 -2.46 8.05 -4.75
C ILE A 171 -2.86 8.68 -6.10
N GLY A 172 -2.02 8.57 -7.13
CA GLY A 172 -2.33 9.00 -8.49
C GLY A 172 -3.60 8.34 -9.05
N PHE A 173 -3.73 7.02 -8.92
CA PHE A 173 -4.94 6.28 -9.31
C PHE A 173 -6.17 6.68 -8.48
N ALA A 174 -6.01 6.88 -7.17
CA ALA A 174 -7.09 7.33 -6.31
C ALA A 174 -7.62 8.71 -6.70
N MET A 175 -6.72 9.65 -7.01
CA MET A 175 -7.11 10.97 -7.49
C MET A 175 -7.83 10.90 -8.85
N ALA A 176 -7.48 9.94 -9.71
CA ALA A 176 -8.10 9.73 -11.02
C ALA A 176 -9.54 9.19 -10.91
N ARG A 177 -9.82 8.34 -9.92
CA ARG A 177 -11.09 7.62 -9.73
C ARG A 177 -12.33 8.51 -9.84
N TYR A 178 -12.27 9.70 -9.25
CA TYR A 178 -13.41 10.62 -9.13
C TYR A 178 -13.38 11.77 -10.13
N GLN A 179 -12.44 11.79 -11.08
CA GLN A 179 -12.36 12.86 -12.08
C GLN A 179 -13.43 12.69 -13.16
N LYS A 180 -14.10 13.80 -13.50
CA LYS A 180 -14.98 13.86 -14.68
C LYS A 180 -14.20 14.16 -15.96
N ASN A 181 -13.09 14.90 -15.83
CA ASN A 181 -12.23 15.23 -16.96
C ASN A 181 -11.35 14.03 -17.33
N ILE A 182 -11.48 13.55 -18.58
CA ILE A 182 -10.73 12.39 -19.10
C ILE A 182 -9.22 12.64 -19.05
N ALA A 183 -8.75 13.84 -19.37
CA ALA A 183 -7.31 14.15 -19.32
C ALA A 183 -6.76 13.98 -17.90
N LEU A 184 -7.51 14.44 -16.88
CA LEU A 184 -7.10 14.29 -15.48
C LEU A 184 -7.08 12.83 -15.03
N LYS A 185 -7.92 11.96 -15.60
CA LYS A 185 -7.88 10.51 -15.32
C LYS A 185 -6.56 9.86 -15.73
N PHE A 186 -5.88 10.40 -16.74
CA PHE A 186 -4.56 9.92 -17.18
C PHE A 186 -3.41 10.70 -16.54
N ILE A 187 -3.57 12.00 -16.31
CA ILE A 187 -2.52 12.84 -15.72
C ILE A 187 -2.23 12.42 -14.28
N PHE A 188 -3.24 12.17 -13.44
CA PHE A 188 -2.97 11.85 -12.03
C PHE A 188 -2.17 10.56 -11.82
N PRO A 189 -2.49 9.42 -12.47
CA PRO A 189 -1.67 8.21 -12.36
C PRO A 189 -0.25 8.41 -12.89
N LEU A 190 -0.08 9.17 -13.98
CA LEU A 190 1.24 9.48 -14.54
C LEU A 190 2.08 10.37 -13.60
N LEU A 191 1.46 11.35 -12.94
CA LEU A 191 2.13 12.16 -11.92
C LEU A 191 2.51 11.34 -10.70
N GLY A 192 1.63 10.43 -10.25
CA GLY A 192 1.92 9.49 -9.17
C GLY A 192 3.12 8.60 -9.50
N LEU A 193 3.13 8.03 -10.70
CA LEU A 193 4.24 7.21 -11.20
C LEU A 193 5.55 8.00 -11.33
N ALA A 194 5.50 9.21 -11.89
CA ALA A 194 6.66 10.08 -11.97
C ALA A 194 7.19 10.44 -10.56
N GLY A 195 6.30 10.67 -9.60
CA GLY A 195 6.66 10.88 -8.20
C GLY A 195 7.33 9.66 -7.58
N ALA A 196 6.81 8.46 -7.84
CA ALA A 196 7.40 7.19 -7.39
C ALA A 196 8.82 7.00 -7.94
N MET A 197 8.99 7.16 -9.26
CA MET A 197 10.28 7.08 -9.94
C MET A 197 11.28 8.11 -9.40
N PHE A 198 10.82 9.36 -9.19
CA PHE A 198 11.66 10.42 -8.65
C PHE A 198 12.11 10.12 -7.22
N ALA A 199 11.20 9.73 -6.32
CA ALA A 199 11.53 9.43 -4.93
C ALA A 199 12.48 8.23 -4.83
N HIS A 200 12.25 7.19 -5.62
CA HIS A 200 13.12 6.02 -5.67
C HIS A 200 14.50 6.36 -6.26
N GLY A 201 14.54 7.09 -7.38
CA GLY A 201 15.81 7.56 -7.95
C GLY A 201 16.59 8.48 -7.03
N LEU A 202 15.90 9.34 -6.28
CA LEU A 202 16.51 10.19 -5.27
C LEU A 202 17.15 9.34 -4.17
N HIS A 203 16.46 8.34 -3.64
CA HIS A 203 17.03 7.40 -2.65
C HIS A 203 18.29 6.73 -3.19
N ASN A 204 18.19 6.06 -4.35
CA ASN A 204 19.30 5.32 -4.92
C ASN A 204 20.50 6.24 -5.22
N GLY A 205 20.25 7.40 -5.85
CA GLY A 205 21.29 8.38 -6.13
C GLY A 205 21.98 8.90 -4.87
N LEU A 206 21.23 9.19 -3.81
CA LEU A 206 21.80 9.63 -2.54
C LEU A 206 22.61 8.51 -1.85
N VAL A 207 22.16 7.26 -1.90
CA VAL A 207 22.92 6.12 -1.36
C VAL A 207 24.23 5.90 -2.15
N THR A 208 24.21 6.07 -3.48
CA THR A 208 25.42 6.00 -4.33
C THR A 208 26.47 7.05 -3.97
N LEU A 209 26.06 8.21 -3.43
CA LEU A 209 26.98 9.24 -2.93
C LEU A 209 27.64 8.89 -1.57
N GLY A 210 27.37 7.70 -1.03
CA GLY A 210 28.02 7.17 0.17
C GLY A 210 27.77 8.02 1.40
N ILE A 211 28.83 8.32 2.17
CA ILE A 211 28.72 8.94 3.50
C ILE A 211 28.05 10.31 3.49
N VAL A 212 28.14 11.06 2.38
CA VAL A 212 27.54 12.40 2.26
C VAL A 212 26.04 12.30 1.98
N GLY A 213 25.65 11.40 1.07
CA GLY A 213 24.25 11.26 0.67
C GLY A 213 23.42 10.43 1.65
N PHE A 214 24.04 9.51 2.40
CA PHE A 214 23.33 8.59 3.30
C PHE A 214 22.45 9.28 4.36
N PRO A 215 22.91 10.31 5.11
CA PRO A 215 22.04 11.01 6.07
C PRO A 215 20.89 11.76 5.38
N ILE A 216 21.13 12.26 4.17
CA ILE A 216 20.13 12.96 3.36
C ILE A 216 19.06 11.97 2.85
N ALA A 217 19.48 10.77 2.43
CA ALA A 217 18.58 9.69 2.02
C ALA A 217 17.62 9.33 3.17
N ILE A 218 18.15 9.08 4.37
CA ILE A 218 17.33 8.80 5.56
C ILE A 218 16.31 9.92 5.79
N ALA A 219 16.75 11.18 5.80
CA ALA A 219 15.84 12.29 6.02
C ALA A 219 14.74 12.35 4.94
N ALA A 220 15.11 12.24 3.65
CA ALA A 220 14.19 12.29 2.53
C ALA A 220 13.15 11.16 2.58
N ASP A 221 13.60 9.93 2.83
CA ASP A 221 12.75 8.74 2.85
C ASP A 221 11.75 8.77 4.00
N TRP A 222 12.21 9.11 5.21
CA TRP A 222 11.33 9.18 6.38
C TRP A 222 10.37 10.36 6.31
N MET A 223 10.75 11.49 5.70
CA MET A 223 9.83 12.59 5.40
C MET A 223 8.77 12.14 4.38
N GLY A 224 9.15 11.42 3.34
CA GLY A 224 8.24 10.86 2.34
C GLY A 224 7.26 9.85 2.92
N ALA A 225 7.76 8.88 3.67
CA ALA A 225 6.97 7.87 4.37
C ALA A 225 5.99 8.51 5.38
N LEU A 226 6.44 9.51 6.14
CA LEU A 226 5.56 10.28 7.05
C LEU A 226 4.49 11.05 6.26
N GLY A 227 4.85 11.63 5.11
CA GLY A 227 3.90 12.30 4.23
C GLY A 227 2.77 11.36 3.78
N VAL A 228 3.10 10.15 3.32
CA VAL A 228 2.11 9.13 2.96
C VAL A 228 1.28 8.70 4.16
N LEU A 229 1.90 8.52 5.33
CA LEU A 229 1.16 8.20 6.57
C LEU A 229 0.17 9.31 6.93
N VAL A 230 0.56 10.58 6.82
CA VAL A 230 -0.35 11.72 7.06
C VAL A 230 -1.52 11.69 6.09
N VAL A 231 -1.29 11.44 4.79
CA VAL A 231 -2.38 11.29 3.80
C VAL A 231 -3.31 10.13 4.17
N ALA A 232 -2.77 8.98 4.59
CA ALA A 232 -3.55 7.84 5.05
C ALA A 232 -4.41 8.18 6.28
N LEU A 233 -3.83 8.84 7.29
CA LEU A 233 -4.54 9.24 8.51
C LEU A 233 -5.63 10.30 8.24
N VAL A 234 -5.36 11.25 7.34
CA VAL A 234 -6.37 12.23 6.90
C VAL A 234 -7.50 11.55 6.14
N SER A 235 -7.19 10.54 5.33
CA SER A 235 -8.20 9.75 4.61
C SER A 235 -9.10 8.99 5.59
N LEU A 236 -8.50 8.30 6.57
CA LEU A 236 -9.22 7.64 7.66
C LEU A 236 -10.12 8.60 8.46
N TYR A 237 -9.65 9.82 8.71
CA TYR A 237 -10.46 10.86 9.36
C TYR A 237 -11.68 11.27 8.51
N HIS A 238 -11.51 11.40 7.19
CA HIS A 238 -12.62 11.69 6.29
C HIS A 238 -13.62 10.54 6.20
N GLU A 239 -13.16 9.30 6.14
CA GLU A 239 -14.01 8.10 6.15
C GLU A 239 -14.86 8.01 7.42
N ALA A 240 -14.25 8.22 8.60
CA ALA A 240 -14.97 8.27 9.87
C ALA A 240 -16.09 9.33 9.85
N ASN A 241 -15.81 10.51 9.28
CA ASN A 241 -16.81 11.57 9.15
C ASN A 241 -17.93 11.23 8.15
N TRP A 242 -17.62 10.53 7.05
CA TRP A 242 -18.64 10.03 6.12
C TRP A 242 -19.55 9.01 6.80
N ILE A 243 -18.97 8.06 7.54
CA ILE A 243 -19.73 7.05 8.29
C ILE A 243 -20.65 7.73 9.29
N LYS A 244 -20.14 8.71 10.06
CA LYS A 244 -20.95 9.51 10.97
C LYS A 244 -22.12 10.20 10.25
N LYS A 245 -21.86 10.81 9.09
CA LYS A 245 -22.90 11.51 8.31
C LYS A 245 -23.98 10.57 7.79
N TYR A 246 -23.61 9.45 7.16
CA TYR A 246 -24.56 8.58 6.46
C TYR A 246 -25.28 7.58 7.38
N LEU A 247 -24.74 7.31 8.57
CA LEU A 247 -25.44 6.54 9.61
C LEU A 247 -26.40 7.39 10.45
N ALA A 248 -26.35 8.72 10.39
CA ALA A 248 -27.27 9.58 11.14
C ALA A 248 -28.75 9.30 10.80
N GLU A 249 -29.04 9.05 9.53
CA GLU A 249 -30.39 8.65 9.07
C GLU A 249 -30.82 7.30 9.66
N GLU A 250 -29.90 6.34 9.75
CA GLU A 250 -30.17 5.00 10.31
C GLU A 250 -30.49 5.04 11.81
N VAL A 251 -29.93 6.02 12.54
CA VAL A 251 -30.32 6.29 13.92
C VAL A 251 -31.74 6.86 13.98
N SER A 252 -32.08 7.81 13.10
CA SER A 252 -33.41 8.42 13.06
C SER A 252 -34.53 7.43 12.68
N MET A 253 -34.22 6.43 11.86
CA MET A 253 -35.14 5.37 11.46
C MET A 253 -35.23 4.21 12.48
N GLY A 254 -34.40 4.24 13.53
CA GLY A 254 -34.34 3.16 14.54
C GLY A 254 -33.65 1.89 14.05
N THR A 255 -32.95 1.92 12.91
CA THR A 255 -32.09 0.81 12.45
C THR A 255 -30.88 0.62 13.38
N LEU A 256 -30.36 1.71 13.95
CA LEU A 256 -29.20 1.73 14.83
C LEU A 256 -29.47 2.54 16.10
N SER A 257 -28.92 2.10 17.24
CA SER A 257 -28.84 2.96 18.42
C SER A 257 -27.76 4.04 18.26
N ALA A 258 -27.90 5.17 18.96
CA ALA A 258 -26.89 6.24 18.94
C ALA A 258 -25.51 5.74 19.42
N ALA A 259 -25.47 4.80 20.37
CA ALA A 259 -24.23 4.20 20.89
C ALA A 259 -23.56 3.26 19.87
N GLN A 260 -24.34 2.42 19.19
CA GLN A 260 -23.84 1.57 18.10
C GLN A 260 -23.31 2.43 16.96
N ALA A 261 -24.05 3.47 16.56
CA ALA A 261 -23.60 4.40 15.55
C ALA A 261 -22.28 5.07 16.00
N ALA A 262 -22.21 5.59 17.23
CA ALA A 262 -20.99 6.23 17.75
C ALA A 262 -19.76 5.34 17.77
N THR A 263 -19.97 4.06 18.04
CA THR A 263 -18.90 3.07 17.94
C THR A 263 -18.51 2.82 16.50
N ALA A 264 -19.45 2.80 15.55
CA ALA A 264 -19.19 2.51 14.14
C ALA A 264 -18.20 3.49 13.49
N TRP A 265 -18.29 4.79 13.75
CA TRP A 265 -17.33 5.78 13.23
C TRP A 265 -16.10 6.01 14.14
N SER A 266 -16.04 5.40 15.32
CA SER A 266 -14.92 5.57 16.26
C SER A 266 -13.86 4.48 16.06
N PHE A 267 -12.64 4.88 15.68
CA PHE A 267 -11.53 3.94 15.52
C PHE A 267 -11.25 3.18 16.82
N VAL A 268 -11.05 3.91 17.93
CA VAL A 268 -10.79 3.34 19.26
C VAL A 268 -12.02 2.58 19.79
N GLY A 269 -13.22 3.09 19.53
CA GLY A 269 -14.47 2.42 19.90
C GLY A 269 -14.58 1.03 19.30
N ARG A 270 -14.32 0.89 17.98
CA ARG A 270 -14.32 -0.40 17.28
C ARG A 270 -13.25 -1.36 17.81
N ILE A 271 -12.11 -0.85 18.29
CA ILE A 271 -11.08 -1.70 18.93
C ILE A 271 -11.60 -2.20 20.28
N GLY A 272 -12.15 -1.31 21.10
CA GLY A 272 -12.67 -1.63 22.43
C GLY A 272 -13.76 -2.72 22.39
N VAL A 273 -14.79 -2.52 21.58
CA VAL A 273 -15.88 -3.52 21.43
C VAL A 273 -15.39 -4.83 20.81
N GLY A 274 -14.39 -4.78 19.94
CA GLY A 274 -13.75 -5.98 19.42
C GLY A 274 -13.06 -6.78 20.53
N PHE A 275 -12.33 -6.11 21.42
CA PHE A 275 -11.66 -6.76 22.54
C PHE A 275 -12.67 -7.33 23.55
N GLU A 276 -13.72 -6.58 23.87
CA GLU A 276 -14.79 -7.04 24.76
C GLU A 276 -15.55 -8.26 24.19
N ALA A 277 -15.87 -8.21 22.90
CA ALA A 277 -16.53 -9.31 22.21
C ALA A 277 -15.62 -10.55 22.15
N MET A 278 -14.30 -10.39 22.02
CA MET A 278 -13.33 -11.49 22.07
C MET A 278 -13.33 -12.21 23.43
N ARG A 279 -13.40 -11.46 24.54
CA ARG A 279 -13.52 -12.04 25.90
C ARG A 279 -14.81 -12.86 26.07
N SER A 280 -15.85 -12.50 25.34
CA SER A 280 -17.16 -13.18 25.38
C SER A 280 -17.23 -14.42 24.48
N GLY A 281 -16.16 -14.74 23.73
CA GLY A 281 -16.05 -15.91 22.87
C GLY A 281 -16.04 -15.59 21.36
N PRO A 282 -15.51 -16.50 20.53
CA PRO A 282 -15.24 -16.26 19.11
C PRO A 282 -16.51 -15.96 18.30
N GLY A 283 -17.66 -16.54 18.66
CA GLY A 283 -18.93 -16.28 17.97
C GLY A 283 -19.48 -14.86 18.19
N LYS A 284 -19.28 -14.26 19.37
CA LYS A 284 -19.69 -12.85 19.61
C LYS A 284 -18.72 -11.90 18.93
N TRP A 285 -17.43 -12.21 18.94
CA TRP A 285 -16.41 -11.46 18.22
C TRP A 285 -16.69 -11.35 16.72
N TRP A 286 -16.96 -12.49 16.06
CA TRP A 286 -17.29 -12.51 14.63
C TRP A 286 -18.54 -11.70 14.30
N ARG A 287 -19.62 -11.85 15.07
CA ARG A 287 -20.87 -11.08 14.88
C ARG A 287 -20.66 -9.58 15.08
N THR A 288 -19.91 -9.19 16.11
CA THR A 288 -19.58 -7.77 16.37
C THR A 288 -18.77 -7.18 15.23
N ARG A 289 -17.78 -7.93 14.73
CA ARG A 289 -16.96 -7.51 13.58
C ARG A 289 -17.81 -7.38 12.31
N GLN A 290 -18.66 -8.37 12.03
CA GLN A 290 -19.57 -8.36 10.88
C GLN A 290 -20.54 -7.18 10.96
N PHE A 291 -21.14 -6.93 12.11
CA PHE A 291 -22.07 -5.82 12.31
C PHE A 291 -21.43 -4.46 11.97
N TYR A 292 -20.26 -4.15 12.55
CA TYR A 292 -19.61 -2.88 12.28
C TYR A 292 -19.03 -2.77 10.86
N GLN A 293 -18.69 -3.90 10.24
CA GLN A 293 -18.33 -3.94 8.82
C GLN A 293 -19.54 -3.56 7.94
N GLN A 294 -20.70 -4.17 8.20
CA GLN A 294 -21.94 -3.87 7.48
C GLN A 294 -22.42 -2.42 7.69
N CYS A 295 -22.19 -1.84 8.88
CA CYS A 295 -22.45 -0.43 9.13
C CYS A 295 -21.56 0.48 8.25
N ALA A 296 -20.28 0.15 8.10
CA ALA A 296 -19.39 0.89 7.24
C ALA A 296 -19.81 0.75 5.77
N GLU A 297 -20.01 -0.48 5.27
CA GLU A 297 -20.46 -0.73 3.89
C GLU A 297 -21.77 0.01 3.55
N LEU A 298 -22.74 0.03 4.47
CA LEU A 298 -23.97 0.79 4.31
C LEU A 298 -23.69 2.29 4.14
N ALA A 299 -22.81 2.87 4.95
CA ALA A 299 -22.45 4.28 4.86
C ALA A 299 -21.70 4.61 3.56
N TYR A 300 -20.77 3.75 3.13
CA TYR A 300 -20.04 3.90 1.87
C TYR A 300 -20.97 3.82 0.67
N LYS A 301 -21.91 2.86 0.63
CA LYS A 301 -22.89 2.77 -0.47
C LYS A 301 -23.82 3.97 -0.53
N LYS A 302 -24.22 4.53 0.61
CA LYS A 302 -24.93 5.81 0.66
C LYS A 302 -24.10 6.98 0.16
N HIS A 303 -22.81 7.03 0.49
CA HIS A 303 -21.88 8.02 -0.03
C HIS A 303 -21.75 7.92 -1.56
N GLN A 304 -21.54 6.71 -2.10
CA GLN A 304 -21.49 6.46 -3.53
C GLN A 304 -22.78 6.88 -4.23
N LEU A 305 -23.95 6.52 -3.68
CA LEU A 305 -25.25 6.97 -4.21
C LEU A 305 -25.32 8.50 -4.30
N SER A 306 -24.78 9.22 -3.31
CA SER A 306 -24.78 10.69 -3.31
C SER A 306 -23.85 11.32 -4.35
N LYS A 307 -22.77 10.63 -4.74
CA LYS A 307 -21.73 11.14 -5.65
C LYS A 307 -21.94 10.70 -7.10
N MET A 308 -22.38 9.45 -7.29
CA MET A 308 -22.48 8.78 -8.58
C MET A 308 -23.93 8.50 -9.00
N GLY A 309 -24.91 8.70 -8.10
CA GLY A 309 -26.31 8.37 -8.37
C GLY A 309 -26.55 6.85 -8.26
N ASN A 310 -27.66 6.38 -8.84
CA ASN A 310 -28.05 4.96 -8.78
C ASN A 310 -27.30 4.09 -9.80
N GLU A 311 -26.01 4.36 -9.96
CA GLU A 311 -25.11 3.48 -10.70
C GLU A 311 -25.09 2.10 -10.00
N GLU A 312 -25.09 1.02 -10.79
CA GLU A 312 -24.96 -0.36 -10.30
C GLU A 312 -25.97 -0.81 -9.22
N SER A 313 -27.18 -0.24 -9.22
CA SER A 313 -28.24 -0.58 -8.26
C SER A 313 -27.89 -0.25 -6.79
N ASN A 314 -27.11 0.81 -6.56
CA ASN A 314 -26.77 1.31 -5.23
C ASN A 314 -27.97 1.35 -4.26
N ARG A 315 -29.16 1.78 -4.73
CA ARG A 315 -30.37 1.79 -3.90
C ARG A 315 -30.77 0.40 -3.40
N ALA A 316 -30.74 -0.62 -4.26
CA ALA A 316 -31.11 -1.98 -3.87
C ALA A 316 -30.10 -2.57 -2.88
N ILE A 317 -28.81 -2.26 -3.08
CA ILE A 317 -27.75 -2.68 -2.17
C ILE A 317 -27.92 -2.03 -0.79
N ILE A 318 -28.23 -0.73 -0.74
CA ILE A 318 -28.49 -0.01 0.51
C ILE A 318 -29.65 -0.64 1.29
N GLU A 319 -30.76 -0.97 0.63
CA GLU A 319 -31.88 -1.62 1.31
C GLU A 319 -31.51 -3.00 1.87
N LYS A 320 -30.75 -3.80 1.10
CA LYS A 320 -30.24 -5.09 1.56
C LYS A 320 -29.34 -4.93 2.80
N LEU A 321 -28.34 -4.04 2.73
CA LEU A 321 -27.40 -3.76 3.81
C LEU A 321 -28.14 -3.24 5.05
N ARG A 322 -29.14 -2.37 4.89
CA ARG A 322 -29.97 -1.89 6.00
C ARG A 322 -30.69 -3.03 6.72
N GLY A 323 -31.28 -3.97 5.97
CA GLY A 323 -31.90 -5.17 6.54
C GLY A 323 -30.91 -6.03 7.32
N GLU A 324 -29.69 -6.21 6.80
CA GLU A 324 -28.64 -6.97 7.47
C GLU A 324 -28.12 -6.29 8.74
N VAL A 325 -27.90 -4.96 8.69
CA VAL A 325 -27.50 -4.15 9.85
C VAL A 325 -28.56 -4.25 10.94
N ARG A 326 -29.85 -4.14 10.62
CA ARG A 326 -30.95 -4.26 11.59
C ARG A 326 -31.00 -5.65 12.23
N ARG A 327 -30.79 -6.71 11.43
CA ARG A 327 -30.76 -8.09 11.96
C ARG A 327 -29.57 -8.31 12.89
N LEU A 328 -28.42 -7.71 12.59
CA LEU A 328 -27.19 -7.87 13.37
C LEU A 328 -27.16 -6.97 14.61
N SER A 329 -27.80 -5.79 14.58
CA SER A 329 -27.86 -4.86 15.74
C SER A 329 -28.54 -5.45 16.96
N GLU A 330 -29.43 -6.42 16.78
CA GLU A 330 -30.09 -7.14 17.87
C GLU A 330 -29.17 -8.17 18.54
N GLN A 331 -28.03 -8.49 17.93
CA GLN A 331 -27.10 -9.53 18.36
C GLN A 331 -25.80 -8.99 18.98
N VAL A 332 -25.61 -7.66 18.96
CA VAL A 332 -24.37 -6.94 19.34
C VAL A 332 -24.70 -5.83 20.33
#